data_AF-K5XZ34-F1
#
_entry.id   AF-K5XZ34-F1
#
_cell.length_a   1.000
_cell.length_b   1.000
_cell.length_c   1.000
_cell.angle_alpha   90.00
_cell.angle_beta   90.00
_cell.angle_gamma   90.00
#
_symmetry.space_group_name_H-M   'P 1'
#
loop_
_entity.id
_entity.type
_entity.pdbx_description
1 polymer ?
#
loop_
_entity_poly.entity_id
_entity_poly.type
_entity_poly.pdbx_seq_one_letter_code
_entity_poly.pdbx_strand_id
1 'polypeptide(L)'
;MATVCEHVARPYFNSCQTQLYSGGSYHLSSTKGATATFKFRGVGFTIFGGRRPGYGSFSLSLDGRQLYDGNPVPESSPVNNTLAVASGLPDDDHTLVLTNSGGTLVDIDSIIFETQIGSAGCSIIRTIDDTDPKITYLPAAAWDVNTRLEFQNSTLHYSQAADASASVQFSGNAIALYGTASPDHADISVIIDDKTVIMPPGTSSRVNAVRTPVRIY
;
A
#
# COMPACT_ATOMS: atom_id res chain seq x y z
N MET A 1 -16.53 -1.88 -21.74
CA MET A 1 -17.44 -1.84 -20.58
C MET A 1 -16.98 -2.92 -19.63
N ALA A 2 -16.46 -2.54 -18.47
CA ALA A 2 -15.98 -3.50 -17.47
C ALA A 2 -17.19 -4.04 -16.70
N THR A 3 -17.45 -5.33 -16.84
CA THR A 3 -18.46 -6.02 -16.03
C THR A 3 -17.85 -6.29 -14.66
N VAL A 4 -18.36 -5.61 -13.64
CA VAL A 4 -18.20 -6.00 -12.24
C VAL A 4 -18.96 -7.32 -12.07
N CYS A 5 -18.25 -8.42 -11.85
CA CYS A 5 -18.88 -9.69 -11.49
C CYS A 5 -19.12 -9.69 -9.98
N GLU A 6 -20.35 -9.40 -9.58
CA GLU A 6 -20.87 -9.89 -8.30
C GLU A 6 -20.98 -11.41 -8.31
N HIS A 7 -20.53 -12.00 -7.21
CA HIS A 7 -20.87 -13.34 -6.68
C HIS A 7 -21.28 -14.42 -7.68
N VAL A 8 -20.34 -15.31 -8.00
CA VAL A 8 -20.67 -16.72 -8.26
C VAL A 8 -19.87 -17.57 -7.28
N ALA A 9 -20.57 -18.11 -6.28
CA ALA A 9 -20.03 -19.08 -5.33
C ALA A 9 -19.47 -20.27 -6.13
N ARG A 10 -18.16 -20.34 -6.26
CA ARG A 10 -17.46 -21.57 -6.66
C ARG A 10 -17.14 -22.35 -5.38
N PRO A 11 -17.25 -23.69 -5.40
CA PRO A 11 -17.21 -24.54 -4.20
C PRO A 11 -15.89 -24.53 -3.42
N TYR A 12 -14.93 -23.68 -3.80
CA TYR A 12 -13.63 -23.56 -3.15
C TYR A 12 -13.47 -22.32 -2.25
N PHE A 13 -14.36 -21.33 -2.30
CA PHE A 13 -14.16 -20.07 -1.56
C PHE A 13 -15.44 -19.57 -0.89
N ASN A 14 -15.59 -19.89 0.39
CA ASN A 14 -16.61 -19.28 1.26
C ASN A 14 -16.19 -17.87 1.68
N SER A 15 -17.16 -16.99 1.92
CA SER A 15 -16.99 -15.58 2.33
C SER A 15 -16.03 -15.35 3.50
N CYS A 16 -15.89 -16.32 4.42
CA CYS A 16 -14.94 -16.28 5.55
C CYS A 16 -13.46 -16.25 5.12
N GLN A 17 -13.12 -16.77 3.94
CA GLN A 17 -11.72 -16.79 3.45
C GLN A 17 -11.30 -15.46 2.81
N THR A 18 -12.24 -14.64 2.35
CA THR A 18 -11.94 -13.34 1.72
C THR A 18 -11.30 -12.36 2.70
N GLN A 19 -11.67 -12.44 3.98
CA GLN A 19 -11.07 -11.64 5.06
C GLN A 19 -9.59 -11.93 5.31
N LEU A 20 -9.08 -13.07 4.82
CA LEU A 20 -7.66 -13.43 4.96
C LEU A 20 -6.78 -12.74 3.90
N TYR A 21 -7.38 -12.21 2.83
CA TYR A 21 -6.68 -11.47 1.78
C TYR A 21 -6.46 -10.02 2.20
N SER A 22 -5.41 -9.40 1.65
CA SER A 22 -5.14 -7.98 1.84
C SER A 22 -6.32 -7.15 1.32
N GLY A 23 -6.86 -6.28 2.18
CA GLY A 23 -8.03 -5.47 1.83
C GLY A 23 -9.31 -6.27 1.57
N GLY A 24 -9.36 -7.56 1.92
CA GLY A 24 -10.56 -8.39 1.77
C GLY A 24 -10.88 -8.82 0.33
N SER A 25 -9.93 -8.71 -0.61
CA SER A 25 -10.18 -8.96 -2.04
C SER A 25 -8.98 -9.58 -2.76
N TYR A 26 -9.20 -10.12 -3.97
CA TYR A 26 -8.14 -10.67 -4.82
C TYR A 26 -8.51 -10.59 -6.30
N HIS A 27 -7.51 -10.67 -7.19
CA HIS A 27 -7.70 -10.74 -8.64
C HIS A 27 -7.36 -12.15 -9.15
N LEU A 28 -8.33 -12.82 -9.78
CA LEU A 28 -8.20 -14.20 -10.27
C LEU A 28 -8.33 -14.28 -11.79
N SER A 29 -7.55 -15.16 -12.41
CA SER A 29 -7.71 -15.54 -13.82
C SER A 29 -7.62 -17.06 -13.98
N SER A 30 -8.40 -17.59 -14.92
CA SER A 30 -8.28 -18.96 -15.42
C SER A 30 -8.01 -19.01 -16.93
N THR A 31 -7.67 -17.89 -17.53
CA THR A 31 -7.53 -17.76 -18.99
C THR A 31 -6.06 -17.82 -19.36
N LYS A 32 -5.68 -18.81 -20.16
CA LYS A 32 -4.32 -18.94 -20.68
C LYS A 32 -3.95 -17.67 -21.47
N GLY A 33 -2.78 -17.12 -21.17
CA GLY A 33 -2.26 -15.88 -21.78
C GLY A 33 -2.80 -14.59 -21.15
N ALA A 34 -3.70 -14.66 -20.16
CA ALA A 34 -4.10 -13.46 -19.43
C ALA A 34 -2.93 -12.87 -18.64
N THR A 35 -2.80 -11.55 -18.66
CA THR A 35 -1.68 -10.83 -18.03
C THR A 35 -2.15 -9.84 -16.97
N ALA A 36 -1.36 -9.69 -15.91
CA ALA A 36 -1.41 -8.56 -14.99
C ALA A 36 -0.10 -7.77 -15.11
N THR A 37 -0.19 -6.46 -15.33
CA THR A 37 0.97 -5.57 -15.49
C THR A 37 1.03 -4.58 -14.33
N PHE A 38 2.16 -4.54 -13.66
CA PHE A 38 2.44 -3.61 -12.57
C PHE A 38 3.66 -2.77 -12.90
N LYS A 39 3.52 -1.44 -12.82
CA LYS A 39 4.62 -0.49 -13.02
C LYS A 39 4.97 0.15 -11.69
N PHE A 40 6.24 0.14 -11.33
CA PHE A 40 6.74 0.74 -10.10
C PHE A 40 8.08 1.39 -10.34
N ARG A 41 8.43 2.36 -9.49
CA ARG A 41 9.81 2.84 -9.37
C ARG A 41 10.36 2.34 -8.05
N GLY A 42 11.50 1.67 -8.07
CA GLY A 42 12.09 1.18 -6.82
C GLY A 42 13.11 0.08 -6.99
N VAL A 43 13.56 -0.46 -5.86
CA VAL A 43 14.72 -1.35 -5.74
C VAL A 43 14.35 -2.82 -5.45
N GLY A 44 13.06 -3.12 -5.35
CA GLY A 44 12.59 -4.47 -5.01
C GLY A 44 11.09 -4.61 -5.05
N PHE A 45 10.63 -5.86 -5.06
CA PHE A 45 9.21 -6.20 -4.93
C PHE A 45 9.00 -7.60 -4.34
N THR A 46 7.82 -7.83 -3.78
CA THR A 46 7.28 -9.14 -3.44
C THR A 46 5.82 -9.23 -3.92
N ILE A 47 5.48 -10.32 -4.62
CA ILE A 47 4.11 -10.61 -5.05
C ILE A 47 3.55 -11.71 -4.15
N PHE A 48 2.32 -11.52 -3.67
CA PHE A 48 1.57 -12.52 -2.91
C PHE A 48 0.34 -12.99 -3.68
N GLY A 49 0.02 -14.27 -3.51
CA GLY A 49 -1.16 -14.92 -4.07
C GLY A 49 -1.37 -16.31 -3.50
N GLY A 50 -2.19 -17.08 -4.17
CA GLY A 50 -2.59 -18.43 -3.81
C GLY A 50 -1.68 -19.47 -4.45
N ARG A 51 -1.23 -20.43 -3.64
CA ARG A 51 -0.60 -21.67 -4.09
C ARG A 51 -1.46 -22.83 -3.60
N ARG A 52 -2.50 -23.20 -4.34
CA ARG A 52 -3.52 -24.16 -3.87
C ARG A 52 -3.72 -25.29 -4.87
N PRO A 53 -4.27 -26.44 -4.46
CA PRO A 53 -4.75 -27.45 -5.41
C PRO A 53 -5.70 -26.82 -6.44
N GLY A 54 -5.47 -27.08 -7.73
CA GLY A 54 -6.24 -26.50 -8.84
C GLY A 54 -5.70 -25.17 -9.38
N TYR A 55 -4.70 -24.58 -8.74
CA TYR A 55 -3.90 -23.49 -9.32
C TYR A 55 -2.84 -24.08 -10.24
N GLY A 56 -2.39 -23.32 -11.23
CA GLY A 56 -1.34 -23.81 -12.12
C GLY A 56 -0.38 -22.75 -12.62
N SER A 57 0.24 -23.06 -13.76
CA SER A 57 1.45 -22.38 -14.17
C SER A 57 1.24 -20.90 -14.48
N PHE A 58 2.22 -20.11 -14.08
CA PHE A 58 2.37 -18.73 -14.49
C PHE A 58 3.82 -18.43 -14.85
N SER A 59 4.02 -17.39 -15.67
CA SER A 59 5.33 -16.80 -15.89
C SER A 59 5.37 -15.37 -15.34
N LEU A 60 6.56 -14.93 -14.97
CA LEU A 60 6.84 -13.56 -14.54
C LEU A 60 7.97 -13.00 -15.38
N SER A 61 7.81 -11.76 -15.82
CA SER A 61 8.89 -10.97 -16.41
C SER A 61 9.02 -9.60 -15.75
N LEU A 62 10.26 -9.12 -15.66
CA LEU A 62 10.62 -7.79 -15.22
C LEU A 62 11.39 -7.12 -16.35
N ASP A 63 10.91 -5.97 -16.81
CA ASP A 63 11.51 -5.18 -17.90
C ASP A 63 11.73 -6.00 -19.18
N GLY A 64 10.78 -6.89 -19.48
CA GLY A 64 10.83 -7.78 -20.63
C GLY A 64 11.71 -9.02 -20.43
N ARG A 65 12.45 -9.15 -19.33
CA ARG A 65 13.24 -10.33 -18.98
C ARG A 65 12.43 -11.30 -18.12
N GLN A 66 12.33 -12.55 -18.53
CA GLN A 66 11.67 -13.60 -17.75
C GLN A 66 12.44 -13.90 -16.45
N LEU A 67 11.75 -13.82 -15.31
CA LEU A 67 12.25 -14.15 -13.98
C LEU A 67 11.83 -15.56 -13.52
N TYR A 68 10.63 -15.98 -13.92
CA TYR A 68 10.06 -17.26 -13.53
C TYR A 68 9.13 -17.77 -14.62
N ASP A 69 9.05 -19.09 -14.76
CA ASP A 69 8.01 -19.79 -15.53
C ASP A 69 7.88 -21.21 -14.99
N GLY A 70 6.72 -21.51 -14.42
CA GLY A 70 6.52 -22.78 -13.75
C GLY A 70 5.18 -22.87 -13.03
N ASN A 71 4.97 -24.04 -12.42
CA ASN A 71 3.84 -24.29 -11.53
C ASN A 71 4.36 -24.30 -10.08
N PRO A 72 3.92 -23.38 -9.21
CA PRO A 72 4.33 -23.41 -7.81
C PRO A 72 3.78 -24.66 -7.09
N VAL A 73 4.54 -25.18 -6.14
CA VAL A 73 4.06 -26.26 -5.27
C VAL A 73 2.90 -25.73 -4.41
N PRO A 74 1.78 -26.45 -4.29
CA PRO A 74 0.69 -26.06 -3.41
C PRO A 74 1.13 -25.98 -1.94
N GLU A 75 0.70 -24.92 -1.25
CA GLU A 75 0.93 -24.68 0.16
C GLU A 75 -0.36 -24.99 0.96
N SER A 76 -0.21 -25.30 2.24
CA SER A 76 -1.36 -25.52 3.14
C SER A 76 -2.03 -24.21 3.54
N SER A 77 -1.30 -23.09 3.49
CA SER A 77 -1.85 -21.76 3.74
C SER A 77 -2.72 -21.31 2.57
N PRO A 78 -4.00 -20.94 2.81
CA PRO A 78 -4.83 -20.44 1.74
C PRO A 78 -4.28 -19.11 1.19
N VAL A 79 -3.73 -18.21 1.98
CA VAL A 79 -3.37 -16.84 1.56
C VAL A 79 -1.90 -16.50 1.84
N ASN A 80 -1.45 -15.31 1.41
CA ASN A 80 -0.12 -14.77 1.68
C ASN A 80 1.05 -15.65 1.20
N ASN A 81 0.85 -16.46 0.16
CA ASN A 81 1.95 -17.23 -0.41
C ASN A 81 2.75 -16.34 -1.36
N THR A 82 4.05 -16.22 -1.14
CA THR A 82 4.95 -15.47 -2.02
C THR A 82 4.97 -16.13 -3.39
N LEU A 83 4.54 -15.44 -4.45
CA LEU A 83 4.68 -15.93 -5.83
C LEU A 83 6.07 -15.62 -6.38
N ALA A 84 6.59 -14.43 -6.09
CA ALA A 84 7.94 -14.03 -6.45
C ALA A 84 8.45 -12.89 -5.56
N VAL A 85 9.77 -12.76 -5.51
CA VAL A 85 10.49 -11.70 -4.83
C VAL A 85 11.70 -11.30 -5.66
N ALA A 86 12.00 -10.00 -5.69
CA ALA A 86 13.25 -9.46 -6.19
C ALA A 86 13.71 -8.32 -5.28
N SER A 87 15.01 -8.19 -5.09
CA SER A 87 15.65 -7.13 -4.31
C SER A 87 16.95 -6.70 -4.97
N GLY A 88 17.45 -5.52 -4.61
CA GLY A 88 18.67 -4.97 -5.20
C GLY A 88 18.54 -4.59 -6.68
N LEU A 89 17.31 -4.31 -7.15
CA LEU A 89 17.08 -3.74 -8.45
C LEU A 89 17.66 -2.30 -8.50
N PRO A 90 18.07 -1.81 -9.68
CA PRO A 90 18.37 -0.39 -9.84
C PRO A 90 17.18 0.46 -9.35
N ASP A 91 17.43 1.60 -8.71
CA ASP A 91 16.36 2.54 -8.35
C ASP A 91 15.84 3.26 -9.61
N ASP A 92 15.03 2.55 -10.38
CA ASP A 92 14.49 3.01 -11.65
C ASP A 92 13.05 2.55 -11.87
N ASP A 93 12.45 3.00 -12.97
CA ASP A 93 11.13 2.58 -13.40
C ASP A 93 11.18 1.15 -13.96
N HIS A 94 10.37 0.28 -13.37
CA HIS A 94 10.27 -1.14 -13.68
C HIS A 94 8.87 -1.51 -14.16
N THR A 95 8.79 -2.47 -15.08
CA THR A 95 7.55 -3.09 -15.53
C THR A 95 7.57 -4.58 -15.23
N LEU A 96 6.74 -5.00 -14.28
CA LEU A 96 6.51 -6.38 -13.88
C LEU A 96 5.26 -6.92 -14.58
N VAL A 97 5.36 -8.09 -15.21
CA VAL A 97 4.25 -8.76 -15.89
C VAL A 97 4.12 -10.18 -15.38
N LEU A 98 2.96 -10.51 -14.81
CA LEU A 98 2.54 -11.89 -14.53
C LEU A 98 1.65 -12.37 -15.66
N THR A 99 1.93 -13.56 -16.20
CA THR A 99 1.12 -14.19 -17.25
C THR A 99 0.62 -15.55 -16.78
N ASN A 100 -0.68 -15.81 -16.91
CA ASN A 100 -1.23 -17.15 -16.70
C ASN A 100 -0.81 -18.06 -17.87
N SER A 101 0.25 -18.84 -17.71
CA SER A 101 0.79 -19.71 -18.77
C SER A 101 0.07 -21.07 -18.84
N GLY A 102 -0.53 -21.51 -17.74
CA GLY A 102 -1.17 -22.83 -17.60
C GLY A 102 -2.63 -22.91 -18.04
N GLY A 103 -3.37 -21.80 -18.04
CA GLY A 103 -4.81 -21.80 -18.33
C GLY A 103 -5.69 -22.39 -17.22
N THR A 104 -5.14 -22.49 -16.00
CA THR A 104 -5.84 -22.86 -14.77
C THR A 104 -5.83 -21.67 -13.80
N LEU A 105 -6.29 -21.85 -12.56
CA LEU A 105 -6.42 -20.74 -11.62
C LEU A 105 -5.05 -20.13 -11.28
N VAL A 106 -4.98 -18.80 -11.33
CA VAL A 106 -3.90 -17.97 -10.77
C VAL A 106 -4.56 -16.74 -10.17
N ASP A 107 -4.22 -16.40 -8.92
CA ASP A 107 -4.63 -15.14 -8.31
C ASP A 107 -3.45 -14.29 -7.85
N ILE A 108 -3.72 -13.01 -7.69
CA ILE A 108 -2.86 -12.02 -7.05
C ILE A 108 -3.66 -11.43 -5.89
N ASP A 109 -3.08 -11.47 -4.71
CA ASP A 109 -3.59 -10.83 -3.49
C ASP A 109 -3.03 -9.41 -3.42
N SER A 110 -1.71 -9.30 -3.26
CA SER A 110 -1.03 -8.02 -3.10
C SER A 110 0.35 -8.01 -3.72
N ILE A 111 0.84 -6.80 -4.01
CA ILE A 111 2.21 -6.55 -4.41
C ILE A 111 2.77 -5.50 -3.45
N ILE A 112 3.89 -5.82 -2.82
CA ILE A 112 4.70 -4.86 -2.06
C ILE A 112 5.89 -4.51 -2.94
N PHE A 113 6.19 -3.23 -3.09
CA PHE A 113 7.40 -2.76 -3.75
C PHE A 113 8.21 -1.88 -2.81
N GLU A 114 9.52 -1.93 -2.97
CA GLU A 114 10.50 -1.20 -2.18
C GLU A 114 10.98 -0.01 -3.00
N THR A 115 10.86 1.20 -2.48
CA THR A 115 11.42 2.40 -3.10
C THR A 115 12.65 2.84 -2.32
N GLN A 116 13.65 3.38 -2.99
CA GLN A 116 14.71 4.11 -2.31
C GLN A 116 14.24 5.55 -2.07
N ILE A 117 14.44 6.05 -0.86
CA ILE A 117 14.15 7.44 -0.51
C ILE A 117 15.47 8.16 -0.24
N GLY A 118 15.84 9.09 -1.13
CA GLY A 118 17.14 9.76 -1.07
C GLY A 118 18.30 8.92 -1.59
N SER A 119 19.54 9.36 -1.36
CA SER A 119 20.75 8.62 -1.75
C SER A 119 20.91 7.35 -0.89
N ALA A 120 21.45 6.28 -1.47
CA ALA A 120 21.73 5.04 -0.76
C ALA A 120 22.62 5.34 0.46
N GLY A 121 22.15 4.96 1.66
CA GLY A 121 22.84 5.21 2.94
C GLY A 121 22.48 6.53 3.64
N CYS A 122 21.61 7.38 3.08
CA CYS A 122 21.11 8.57 3.75
C CYS A 122 19.71 8.33 4.33
N SER A 123 19.61 8.23 5.65
CA SER A 123 18.34 8.32 6.37
C SER A 123 18.38 9.55 7.26
N ILE A 124 17.54 10.54 6.97
CA ILE A 124 17.26 11.63 7.91
C ILE A 124 15.76 11.53 8.23
N ILE A 125 15.44 10.75 9.26
CA ILE A 125 14.10 10.77 9.85
C ILE A 125 14.05 11.98 10.77
N ARG A 126 13.18 12.94 10.45
CA ARG A 126 12.88 14.07 11.33
C ARG A 126 11.46 13.93 11.83
N THR A 127 11.31 13.69 13.12
CA THR A 127 10.01 13.72 13.79
C THR A 127 9.63 15.17 14.09
N ILE A 128 8.40 15.55 13.74
CA ILE A 128 7.75 16.80 14.14
C ILE A 128 6.63 16.37 15.09
N ASP A 129 6.73 16.81 16.34
CA ASP A 129 5.77 16.49 17.40
C ASP A 129 4.54 17.40 17.30
N ASP A 130 3.39 17.01 17.88
CA ASP A 130 2.15 17.79 17.81
C ASP A 130 2.27 19.17 18.50
N THR A 131 3.24 19.34 19.39
CA THR A 131 3.57 20.63 20.01
C THR A 131 4.61 21.45 19.27
N ASP A 132 5.16 20.96 18.15
CA ASP A 132 6.19 21.67 17.39
C ASP A 132 5.60 22.97 16.80
N PRO A 133 6.25 24.14 17.02
CA PRO A 133 5.73 25.43 16.58
C PRO A 133 5.65 25.59 15.05
N LYS A 134 6.17 24.63 14.28
CA LYS A 134 5.97 24.58 12.82
C LYS A 134 4.58 24.13 12.42
N ILE A 135 3.83 23.49 13.31
CA ILE A 135 2.46 23.08 13.04
C ILE A 135 1.54 24.28 13.28
N THR A 136 0.76 24.63 12.27
CA THR A 136 -0.28 25.65 12.36
C THR A 136 -1.65 24.99 12.40
N TYR A 137 -2.35 25.17 13.52
CA TYR A 137 -3.69 24.66 13.77
C TYR A 137 -4.75 25.74 13.51
N LEU A 138 -5.70 25.47 12.62
CA LEU A 138 -6.76 26.42 12.23
C LEU A 138 -8.15 25.77 12.22
N PRO A 139 -9.21 26.50 12.62
CA PRO A 139 -9.12 27.68 13.49
C PRO A 139 -8.56 27.25 14.86
N ALA A 140 -7.64 28.03 15.44
CA ALA A 140 -6.94 27.63 16.67
C ALA A 140 -7.88 27.27 17.83
N ALA A 141 -9.03 27.93 17.92
CA ALA A 141 -10.04 27.67 18.96
C ALA A 141 -10.79 26.33 18.80
N ALA A 142 -10.63 25.63 17.67
CA ALA A 142 -11.22 24.32 17.45
C ALA A 142 -10.29 23.17 17.85
N TRP A 143 -9.07 23.46 18.30
CA TRP A 143 -8.07 22.46 18.65
C TRP A 143 -7.86 22.43 20.16
N ASP A 144 -8.05 21.24 20.73
CA ASP A 144 -7.81 20.94 22.14
C ASP A 144 -6.62 19.98 22.28
N VAL A 145 -6.06 19.90 23.48
CA VAL A 145 -4.93 19.02 23.81
C VAL A 145 -5.35 17.97 24.82
N ASN A 146 -5.06 16.70 24.53
CA ASN A 146 -5.14 15.62 25.49
C ASN A 146 -3.74 15.25 25.97
N THR A 147 -3.56 15.07 27.28
CA THR A 147 -2.27 14.73 27.89
C THR A 147 -2.33 13.32 28.47
N ARG A 148 -1.48 12.43 27.95
CA ARG A 148 -1.34 11.04 28.40
C ARG A 148 0.07 10.52 28.11
N LEU A 149 0.58 9.62 28.95
CA LEU A 149 1.98 9.14 28.86
C LEU A 149 2.26 8.29 27.62
N GLU A 150 1.22 7.70 27.02
CA GLU A 150 1.30 6.90 25.81
C GLU A 150 1.48 7.71 24.52
N PHE A 151 1.25 9.03 24.56
CA PHE A 151 1.47 9.88 23.39
C PHE A 151 2.93 10.31 23.26
N GLN A 152 3.37 10.57 22.03
CA GLN A 152 4.68 11.18 21.81
C GLN A 152 4.72 12.51 22.57
N ASN A 153 5.80 12.73 23.33
CA ASN A 153 5.95 13.87 24.26
C ASN A 153 4.75 14.10 25.21
N SER A 154 3.97 13.06 25.46
CA SER A 154 2.78 13.06 26.32
C SER A 154 1.61 13.95 25.87
N THR A 155 1.56 14.40 24.61
CA THR A 155 0.50 15.28 24.08
C THR A 155 -0.15 14.75 22.81
N LEU A 156 -1.42 15.10 22.62
CA LEU A 156 -2.17 14.88 21.38
C LEU A 156 -3.09 16.08 21.13
N HIS A 157 -2.87 16.81 20.04
CA HIS A 157 -3.82 17.79 19.51
C HIS A 157 -4.94 17.10 18.74
N TYR A 158 -6.19 17.46 19.05
CA TYR A 158 -7.38 16.92 18.40
C TYR A 158 -8.43 18.02 18.18
N SER A 159 -9.38 17.77 17.29
CA SER A 159 -10.51 18.66 17.03
C SER A 159 -11.82 17.89 16.92
N GLN A 160 -12.92 18.54 17.26
CA GLN A 160 -14.29 18.08 17.04
C GLN A 160 -15.05 18.96 16.05
N ALA A 161 -14.41 20.00 15.50
CA ALA A 161 -15.04 20.90 14.55
C ALA A 161 -14.80 20.40 13.12
N ALA A 162 -15.86 20.42 12.31
CA ALA A 162 -15.74 20.19 10.88
C ALA A 162 -14.76 21.20 10.25
N ASP A 163 -13.99 20.74 9.27
CA ASP A 163 -13.03 21.53 8.50
C ASP A 163 -11.86 22.15 9.31
N ALA A 164 -11.70 21.76 10.58
CA ALA A 164 -10.48 22.06 11.32
C ALA A 164 -9.27 21.40 10.64
N SER A 165 -8.16 22.14 10.57
CA SER A 165 -6.96 21.76 9.83
C SER A 165 -5.70 21.96 10.65
N ALA A 166 -4.73 21.07 10.44
CA ALA A 166 -3.36 21.20 10.92
C ALA A 166 -2.44 21.21 9.69
N SER A 167 -1.48 22.13 9.65
CA SER A 167 -0.59 22.29 8.50
C SER A 167 0.86 22.44 8.94
N VAL A 168 1.78 21.83 8.19
CA VAL A 168 3.22 21.89 8.45
C VAL A 168 3.98 21.89 7.14
N GLN A 169 5.01 22.71 7.05
CA GLN A 169 5.95 22.69 5.93
C GLN A 169 7.13 21.78 6.24
N PHE A 170 7.48 20.89 5.31
CA PHE A 170 8.64 20.02 5.42
C PHE A 170 9.43 20.01 4.11
N SER A 171 10.72 19.65 4.21
CA SER A 171 11.56 19.36 3.06
C SER A 171 12.00 17.91 3.15
N GLY A 172 11.60 17.11 2.17
CA GLY A 172 11.90 15.69 2.14
C GLY A 172 11.20 15.01 0.98
N ASN A 173 11.51 13.72 0.82
CA ASN A 173 10.99 12.88 -0.26
C ASN A 173 9.73 12.10 0.15
N ALA A 174 9.49 11.97 1.46
CA ALA A 174 8.34 11.30 2.05
C ALA A 174 8.00 11.91 3.42
N ILE A 175 6.74 11.76 3.82
CA ILE A 175 6.23 12.10 5.14
C ILE A 175 5.37 10.93 5.64
N ALA A 176 5.40 10.69 6.95
CA ALA A 176 4.46 9.80 7.62
C ALA A 176 3.71 10.60 8.68
N LEU A 177 2.38 10.56 8.63
CA LEU A 177 1.50 11.14 9.65
C LEU A 177 1.06 10.04 10.61
N TYR A 178 1.20 10.29 11.91
CA TYR A 178 0.79 9.38 12.98
C TYR A 178 -0.28 10.08 13.83
N GLY A 179 -1.29 9.32 14.22
CA GLY A 179 -2.39 9.79 15.06
C GLY A 179 -3.08 8.61 15.73
N THR A 180 -4.10 8.91 16.53
CA THR A 180 -4.94 7.89 17.14
C THR A 180 -5.99 7.38 16.16
N ALA A 181 -6.34 6.10 16.25
CA ALA A 181 -7.42 5.49 15.49
C ALA A 181 -8.46 4.95 16.47
N SER A 182 -9.71 5.40 16.34
CA SER A 182 -10.83 4.97 17.17
C SER A 182 -12.14 5.02 16.38
N PRO A 183 -13.15 4.17 16.68
CA PRO A 183 -14.43 4.16 15.96
C PRO A 183 -15.24 5.46 16.04
N ASP A 184 -14.91 6.36 16.97
CA ASP A 184 -15.53 7.67 17.14
C ASP A 184 -14.79 8.79 16.37
N HIS A 185 -13.76 8.47 15.59
CA HIS A 185 -13.05 9.44 14.76
C HIS A 185 -13.76 9.68 13.41
N ALA A 186 -13.65 10.91 12.91
CA ALA A 186 -14.12 11.28 11.58
C ALA A 186 -13.08 10.92 10.48
N ASP A 187 -13.50 11.01 9.22
CA ASP A 187 -12.60 10.97 8.06
C ASP A 187 -11.59 12.12 8.11
N ILE A 188 -10.34 11.84 7.70
CA ILE A 188 -9.31 12.86 7.57
C ILE A 188 -9.00 13.05 6.08
N SER A 189 -8.94 14.30 5.63
CA SER A 189 -8.37 14.64 4.31
C SER A 189 -6.96 15.18 4.48
N VAL A 190 -6.02 14.61 3.73
CA VAL A 190 -4.62 15.01 3.72
C VAL A 190 -4.31 15.64 2.37
N ILE A 191 -3.81 16.86 2.39
CA ILE A 191 -3.41 17.59 1.19
C ILE A 191 -1.89 17.73 1.20
N ILE A 192 -1.23 17.22 0.15
CA ILE A 192 0.21 17.34 -0.05
C ILE A 192 0.44 18.03 -1.39
N ASP A 193 0.88 19.28 -1.32
CA ASP A 193 1.19 20.12 -2.47
C ASP A 193 0.08 20.10 -3.54
N ASP A 194 -1.12 20.50 -3.11
CA ASP A 194 -2.34 20.59 -3.91
C ASP A 194 -2.92 19.25 -4.40
N LYS A 195 -2.39 18.10 -3.94
CA LYS A 195 -3.00 16.78 -4.15
C LYS A 195 -3.69 16.28 -2.88
N THR A 196 -4.98 15.95 -3.00
CA THR A 196 -5.79 15.44 -1.88
C THR A 196 -5.80 13.92 -1.82
N VAL A 197 -5.60 13.37 -0.63
CA VAL A 197 -5.76 11.95 -0.25
C VAL A 197 -6.78 11.89 0.89
N ILE A 198 -7.82 11.06 0.77
CA ILE A 198 -8.84 10.88 1.82
C ILE A 198 -8.52 9.61 2.62
N MET A 199 -8.53 9.71 3.94
CA MET A 199 -8.28 8.62 4.89
C MET A 199 -9.57 8.31 5.67
N PRO A 200 -10.21 7.15 5.42
CA PRO A 200 -11.40 6.74 6.16
C PRO A 200 -11.07 6.40 7.63
N PRO A 201 -12.08 6.37 8.53
CA PRO A 201 -11.86 6.31 9.96
C PRO A 201 -11.40 4.90 10.36
N GLY A 202 -10.65 4.80 11.45
CA GLY A 202 -10.22 3.51 12.00
C GLY A 202 -9.15 2.77 11.18
N THR A 203 -8.49 3.43 10.22
CA THR A 203 -7.36 2.84 9.50
C THR A 203 -6.04 3.30 10.10
N SER A 204 -5.14 2.36 10.46
CA SER A 204 -3.71 2.63 10.60
C SER A 204 -3.11 2.89 9.21
N SER A 205 -3.56 3.95 8.56
CA SER A 205 -3.21 4.23 7.17
C SER A 205 -1.88 4.98 7.12
N ARG A 206 -0.87 4.32 6.55
CA ARG A 206 0.38 4.98 6.18
C ARG A 206 0.10 5.80 4.92
N VAL A 207 0.23 7.12 5.00
CA VAL A 207 0.26 7.97 3.80
C VAL A 207 1.63 7.82 3.16
N ASN A 208 1.73 7.08 2.07
CA ASN A 208 2.91 7.07 1.22
C ASN A 208 2.68 8.03 0.05
N ALA A 209 2.86 9.34 0.28
CA ALA A 209 3.00 10.29 -0.82
C ALA A 209 4.49 10.39 -1.16
N VAL A 210 4.95 9.50 -2.04
CA VAL A 210 6.31 9.59 -2.59
C VAL A 210 6.27 10.65 -3.69
N ARG A 211 7.00 11.76 -3.49
CA ARG A 211 7.32 12.64 -4.61
C ARG A 211 8.38 11.95 -5.45
N THR A 212 8.05 11.59 -6.68
CA THR A 212 9.07 11.34 -7.70
C THR A 212 9.83 12.65 -7.91
N PRO A 213 11.16 12.70 -7.74
CA PRO A 213 11.89 13.94 -7.95
C PRO A 213 11.71 14.41 -9.39
N VAL A 214 11.15 15.62 -9.56
CA VAL A 214 11.19 16.32 -10.85
C VAL A 214 12.62 16.79 -11.03
N ARG A 215 13.38 16.09 -11.90
CA ARG A 215 14.66 16.61 -12.41
C ARG A 215 14.36 17.83 -13.28
N ILE A 216 14.62 19.01 -12.75
CA ILE A 216 14.80 20.20 -13.59
C ILE A 216 16.24 20.13 -14.08
N TYR A 217 16.42 19.86 -15.38
CA TYR A 217 17.70 20.00 -16.07
C TYR A 217 17.98 21.48 -16.36
#